data_AF-A0A842XRB2-F1
#
_entry.id   AF-A0A842XRB2-F1
#
_cell.length_a   1.000
_cell.length_b   1.000
_cell.length_c   1.000
_cell.angle_alpha   90.00
_cell.angle_beta   90.00
_cell.angle_gamma   90.00
#
_symmetry.space_group_name_H-M   'P 1'
#
loop_
_entity.id
_entity.type
_entity.pdbx_description
1 polymer ?
#
loop_
_entity_poly.entity_id
_entity_poly.type
_entity_poly.pdbx_seq_one_letter_code
_entity_poly.pdbx_strand_id
1 'polypeptide(L)'
;MYPETDVKPILISEKVLKSIELNLPELPEAKISRLTKEYSINREQAEALINNAYDDEFELLAGSLGNAPVVARIYLNIFPELEKAGLDQGNVKVEMVRELLSALDKGTFAKEAIPDILHWMLKNDVRDVEKASESLGVSSVELSDVRAICERVVKERESYIKERGKSALGPIMGIVMKELRGKADGKIISEILNEKIEQLLS
;
A
#
# COMPACT_ATOMS: atom_id res chain seq x y z
N MET A 1 53.94 -7.52 -14.25
CA MET A 1 52.81 -7.88 -15.13
C MET A 1 53.15 -7.43 -16.54
N TYR A 2 52.89 -8.28 -17.54
CA TYR A 2 53.00 -7.93 -18.97
C TYR A 2 51.58 -7.78 -19.56
N PRO A 3 51.40 -7.01 -20.65
CA PRO A 3 50.09 -6.87 -21.31
C PRO A 3 49.56 -8.20 -21.85
N GLU A 4 48.23 -8.39 -21.76
CA GLU A 4 47.52 -9.50 -22.39
C GLU A 4 47.69 -9.44 -23.92
N THR A 5 48.11 -10.54 -24.53
CA THR A 5 48.40 -10.64 -25.97
C THR A 5 47.29 -11.30 -26.77
N ASP A 6 46.43 -12.09 -26.12
CA ASP A 6 45.35 -12.82 -26.78
C ASP A 6 44.12 -11.92 -27.06
N VAL A 7 44.02 -10.79 -26.37
CA VAL A 7 42.91 -9.84 -26.50
C VAL A 7 43.39 -8.55 -27.17
N LYS A 8 42.73 -8.18 -28.28
CA LYS A 8 43.01 -6.91 -28.97
C LYS A 8 42.64 -5.72 -28.08
N PRO A 9 43.40 -4.61 -28.10
CA PRO A 9 43.03 -3.39 -27.40
C PRO A 9 41.65 -2.87 -27.85
N ILE A 10 40.80 -2.54 -26.88
CA ILE A 10 39.49 -1.93 -27.13
C ILE A 10 39.65 -0.41 -27.02
N LEU A 11 39.47 0.29 -28.15
CA LEU A 11 39.48 1.75 -28.18
C LEU A 11 38.10 2.29 -27.78
N ILE A 12 38.03 3.00 -26.66
CA ILE A 12 36.81 3.69 -26.23
C ILE A 12 36.74 5.04 -26.95
N SER A 13 35.87 5.15 -27.95
CA SER A 13 35.63 6.41 -28.65
C SER A 13 34.83 7.39 -27.79
N GLU A 14 34.96 8.69 -28.05
CA GLU A 14 34.11 9.70 -27.39
C GLU A 14 32.61 9.46 -27.59
N LYS A 15 32.21 8.88 -28.74
CA LYS A 15 30.81 8.53 -28.99
C LYS A 15 30.32 7.47 -28.00
N VAL A 16 31.14 6.46 -27.73
CA VAL A 16 30.83 5.42 -26.74
C VAL A 16 30.77 6.04 -25.35
N LEU A 17 31.74 6.88 -24.99
CA LEU A 17 31.77 7.55 -23.69
C LEU A 17 30.50 8.40 -23.45
N LYS A 18 30.14 9.26 -24.41
CA LYS A 18 28.93 10.09 -24.34
C LYS A 18 27.67 9.24 -24.28
N SER A 19 27.61 8.13 -25.02
CA SER A 19 26.46 7.22 -24.95
C SER A 19 26.30 6.56 -23.59
N ILE A 20 27.40 6.21 -22.90
CA ILE A 20 27.33 5.66 -21.55
C ILE A 20 26.89 6.74 -20.57
N GLU A 21 27.52 7.91 -20.63
CA GLU A 21 27.22 9.05 -19.74
C GLU A 21 25.74 9.46 -19.79
N LEU A 22 25.14 9.46 -20.99
CA LEU A 22 23.71 9.78 -21.17
C LEU A 22 22.75 8.68 -20.67
N ASN A 23 23.23 7.45 -20.51
CA ASN A 23 22.43 6.29 -20.10
C ASN A 23 22.82 5.77 -18.71
N LEU A 24 23.66 6.50 -17.96
CA LEU A 24 23.98 6.14 -16.60
C LEU A 24 22.71 6.28 -15.74
N PRO A 25 22.34 5.25 -14.96
CA PRO A 25 21.23 5.35 -14.04
C PRO A 25 21.55 6.36 -12.94
N GLU A 26 20.49 6.86 -12.30
CA GLU A 26 20.62 7.64 -11.07
C GLU A 26 21.36 6.84 -10.00
N LEU A 27 22.26 7.48 -9.25
CA LEU A 27 22.92 6.85 -8.11
C LEU A 27 21.87 6.46 -7.05
N PRO A 28 22.00 5.31 -6.38
CA PRO A 28 21.01 4.87 -5.39
C PRO A 28 20.69 5.93 -4.33
N GLU A 29 21.71 6.61 -3.80
CA GLU A 29 21.52 7.65 -2.78
C GLU A 29 20.75 8.88 -3.29
N ALA A 30 20.98 9.25 -4.56
CA ALA A 30 20.23 10.31 -5.22
C ALA A 30 18.77 9.89 -5.43
N LYS A 31 18.55 8.65 -5.90
CA LYS A 31 17.22 8.07 -6.10
C LYS A 31 16.43 8.00 -4.79
N ILE A 32 17.04 7.53 -3.69
CA ILE A 32 16.42 7.53 -2.35
C ILE A 32 15.97 8.93 -1.94
N SER A 33 16.86 9.91 -2.08
CA SER A 33 16.57 11.30 -1.72
C SER A 33 15.44 11.90 -2.56
N ARG A 34 15.38 11.56 -3.85
CA ARG A 34 14.31 11.97 -4.75
C ARG A 34 12.98 11.31 -4.39
N LEU A 35 12.96 9.98 -4.25
CA LEU A 35 11.74 9.22 -3.96
C LEU A 35 11.10 9.65 -2.64
N THR A 36 11.90 9.87 -1.59
CA THR A 36 11.39 10.35 -0.30
C THR A 36 10.75 11.74 -0.39
N LYS A 37 11.35 12.64 -1.17
CA LYS A 37 10.85 14.00 -1.37
C LYS A 37 9.61 14.05 -2.26
N GLU A 38 9.58 13.30 -3.34
CA GLU A 38 8.49 13.32 -4.33
C GLU A 38 7.26 12.56 -3.88
N TYR A 39 7.44 11.41 -3.21
CA TYR A 39 6.37 10.46 -2.94
C TYR A 39 5.94 10.39 -1.46
N SER A 40 6.50 11.24 -0.60
CA SER A 40 6.18 11.28 0.83
C SER A 40 6.33 9.92 1.54
N ILE A 41 7.26 9.10 1.06
CA ILE A 41 7.68 7.85 1.70
C ILE A 41 8.91 8.09 2.58
N ASN A 42 9.08 7.28 3.61
CA ASN A 42 10.26 7.40 4.47
C ASN A 42 11.50 6.79 3.79
N ARG A 43 12.69 7.09 4.33
CA ARG A 43 13.97 6.61 3.77
C ARG A 43 14.06 5.09 3.72
N GLU A 44 13.63 4.41 4.78
CA GLU A 44 13.66 2.94 4.86
C GLU A 44 12.79 2.31 3.76
N GLN A 45 11.63 2.89 3.47
CA GLN A 45 10.75 2.45 2.38
C GLN A 45 11.42 2.66 1.02
N ALA A 46 12.04 3.82 0.78
CA ALA A 46 12.73 4.09 -0.47
C ALA A 46 13.92 3.15 -0.70
N GLU A 47 14.72 2.91 0.35
CA GLU A 47 15.81 1.92 0.32
C GLU A 47 15.28 0.51 0.03
N ALA A 48 14.19 0.11 0.69
CA ALA A 48 13.58 -1.19 0.48
C ALA A 48 13.03 -1.36 -0.94
N LEU A 49 12.44 -0.34 -1.54
CA LEU A 49 11.97 -0.39 -2.93
C LEU A 49 13.12 -0.64 -3.90
N ILE A 50 14.23 0.07 -3.75
CA ILE A 50 15.42 -0.08 -4.61
C ILE A 50 16.08 -1.44 -4.39
N ASN A 51 16.26 -1.85 -3.14
CA ASN A 51 16.94 -3.11 -2.81
C ASN A 51 16.15 -4.34 -3.32
N ASN A 52 14.84 -4.24 -3.44
CA ASN A 52 13.97 -5.30 -3.98
C ASN A 52 13.67 -5.12 -5.48
N ALA A 53 14.28 -4.15 -6.16
CA ALA A 53 14.03 -3.83 -7.57
C ALA A 53 12.55 -3.55 -7.90
N TYR A 54 11.82 -2.95 -6.95
CA TYR A 54 10.43 -2.49 -7.12
C TYR A 54 10.34 -1.00 -7.43
N ASP A 55 11.46 -0.29 -7.47
CA ASP A 55 11.53 1.15 -7.66
C ASP A 55 10.95 1.61 -9.00
N ASP A 56 11.22 0.90 -10.10
CA ASP A 56 10.66 1.26 -11.41
C ASP A 56 9.13 1.06 -11.48
N GLU A 57 8.63 -0.06 -10.93
CA GLU A 57 7.18 -0.31 -10.88
C GLU A 57 6.46 0.64 -9.94
N PHE A 58 7.08 0.95 -8.81
CA PHE A 58 6.60 1.93 -7.84
C PHE A 58 6.46 3.30 -8.50
N GLU A 59 7.49 3.80 -9.18
CA GLU A 59 7.45 5.10 -9.85
C GLU A 59 6.38 5.13 -10.95
N LEU A 60 6.26 4.07 -11.73
CA LEU A 60 5.23 3.94 -12.76
C LEU A 60 3.81 4.03 -12.18
N LEU A 61 3.54 3.35 -11.07
CA LEU A 61 2.23 3.32 -10.44
C LEU A 61 1.95 4.60 -9.64
N ALA A 62 2.87 5.00 -8.77
CA ALA A 62 2.75 6.18 -7.92
C ALA A 62 2.69 7.47 -8.76
N GLY A 63 3.45 7.54 -9.86
CA GLY A 63 3.44 8.70 -10.75
C GLY A 63 2.17 8.81 -11.61
N SER A 64 1.49 7.70 -11.91
CA SER A 64 0.28 7.71 -12.76
C SER A 64 -1.03 7.76 -11.99
N LEU A 65 -1.11 7.11 -10.82
CA LEU A 65 -2.33 6.96 -10.02
C LEU A 65 -2.27 7.67 -8.67
N GLY A 66 -1.10 8.22 -8.29
CA GLY A 66 -0.89 8.80 -6.97
C GLY A 66 -0.85 7.75 -5.86
N ASN A 67 -1.22 8.15 -4.65
CA ASN A 67 -1.27 7.28 -3.46
C ASN A 67 0.02 6.48 -3.20
N ALA A 68 1.18 7.11 -3.42
CA ALA A 68 2.47 6.45 -3.28
C ALA A 68 2.68 5.68 -1.96
N PRO A 69 2.23 6.16 -0.78
CA PRO A 69 2.31 5.37 0.46
C PRO A 69 1.55 4.04 0.40
N VAL A 70 0.42 3.97 -0.34
CA VAL A 70 -0.33 2.74 -0.55
C VAL A 70 0.43 1.81 -1.50
N VAL A 71 1.00 2.34 -2.58
CA VAL A 71 1.83 1.57 -3.51
C VAL A 71 3.01 0.95 -2.76
N ALA A 72 3.76 1.76 -2.00
CA ALA A 72 4.86 1.27 -1.17
C ALA A 72 4.38 0.19 -0.17
N ARG A 73 3.20 0.35 0.44
CA ARG A 73 2.63 -0.66 1.34
C ARG A 73 2.33 -1.98 0.63
N ILE A 74 1.82 -1.95 -0.61
CA ILE A 74 1.53 -3.15 -1.40
C ILE A 74 2.81 -3.97 -1.61
N TYR A 75 3.85 -3.33 -2.15
CA TYR A 75 5.12 -4.00 -2.48
C TYR A 75 5.91 -4.43 -1.25
N LEU A 76 5.99 -3.58 -0.22
CA LEU A 76 6.89 -3.81 0.91
C LEU A 76 6.27 -4.61 2.06
N ASN A 77 4.94 -4.67 2.16
CA ASN A 77 4.27 -5.37 3.25
C ASN A 77 3.34 -6.48 2.73
N ILE A 78 2.40 -6.13 1.85
CA ILE A 78 1.32 -7.04 1.45
C ILE A 78 1.87 -8.20 0.61
N PHE A 79 2.74 -7.92 -0.37
CA PHE A 79 3.35 -8.97 -1.18
C PHE A 79 4.14 -9.97 -0.32
N PRO A 80 5.07 -9.56 0.57
CA PRO A 80 5.72 -10.47 1.51
C PRO A 80 4.75 -11.26 2.40
N GLU A 81 3.62 -10.68 2.81
CA GLU A 81 2.59 -11.39 3.57
C GLU A 81 1.90 -12.49 2.74
N LEU A 82 1.60 -12.21 1.46
CA LEU A 82 0.99 -13.17 0.53
C LEU A 82 1.94 -14.33 0.19
N GLU A 83 3.23 -14.05 0.03
CA GLU A 83 4.24 -15.09 -0.21
C GLU A 83 4.40 -16.03 1.00
N LYS A 84 4.38 -15.47 2.22
CA LYS A 84 4.33 -16.28 3.46
C LYS A 84 3.07 -17.15 3.54
N ALA A 85 1.98 -16.75 2.88
CA ALA A 85 0.75 -17.53 2.76
C ALA A 85 0.82 -18.61 1.66
N GLY A 86 1.95 -18.73 0.96
CA GLY A 86 2.16 -19.69 -0.12
C GLY A 86 1.55 -19.26 -1.47
N LEU A 87 1.20 -17.98 -1.61
CA LEU A 87 0.71 -17.43 -2.88
C LEU A 87 1.89 -16.88 -3.67
N ASP A 88 2.04 -17.33 -4.92
CA ASP A 88 3.11 -16.89 -5.80
C ASP A 88 2.87 -15.45 -6.29
N GLN A 89 3.78 -14.55 -5.92
CA GLN A 89 3.79 -13.16 -6.36
C GLN A 89 4.09 -13.02 -7.87
N GLY A 90 4.67 -14.04 -8.51
CA GLY A 90 4.97 -14.03 -9.95
C GLY A 90 3.74 -13.84 -10.84
N ASN A 91 2.54 -14.05 -10.29
CA ASN A 91 1.27 -13.78 -10.95
C ASN A 91 0.73 -12.35 -10.75
N VAL A 92 1.24 -11.59 -9.76
CA VAL A 92 0.88 -10.20 -9.56
C VAL A 92 1.68 -9.34 -10.53
N LYS A 93 1.08 -9.02 -11.67
CA LYS A 93 1.66 -8.06 -12.60
C LYS A 93 1.34 -6.63 -12.19
N VAL A 94 2.15 -5.68 -12.64
CA VAL A 94 1.92 -4.23 -12.51
C VAL A 94 0.50 -3.85 -12.92
N GLU A 95 -0.06 -4.48 -13.96
CA GLU A 95 -1.42 -4.21 -14.42
C GLU A 95 -2.48 -4.54 -13.36
N MET A 96 -2.30 -5.62 -12.59
CA MET A 96 -3.22 -5.99 -11.51
C MET A 96 -3.20 -4.94 -10.40
N VAL A 97 -2.01 -4.45 -10.03
CA VAL A 97 -1.86 -3.39 -9.03
C VAL A 97 -2.46 -2.09 -9.54
N ARG A 98 -2.29 -1.78 -10.83
CA ARG A 98 -2.90 -0.62 -11.50
C ARG A 98 -4.43 -0.67 -11.42
N GLU A 99 -5.05 -1.80 -11.75
CA GLU A 99 -6.51 -1.98 -11.67
C GLU A 99 -7.00 -1.83 -10.23
N LEU A 100 -6.30 -2.43 -9.27
CA LEU A 100 -6.62 -2.33 -7.85
C LEU A 100 -6.59 -0.89 -7.34
N LEU A 101 -5.52 -0.15 -7.67
CA LEU A 101 -5.38 1.26 -7.31
C LEU A 101 -6.42 2.14 -8.01
N SER A 102 -6.79 1.82 -9.25
CA SER A 102 -7.85 2.54 -9.97
C SER A 102 -9.22 2.34 -9.32
N ALA A 103 -9.52 1.14 -8.85
CA ALA A 103 -10.76 0.84 -8.12
C ALA A 103 -10.78 1.48 -6.73
N LEU A 104 -9.62 1.55 -6.06
CA LEU A 104 -9.45 2.28 -4.81
C LEU A 104 -9.74 3.79 -4.99
N ASP A 105 -9.20 4.40 -6.04
CA ASP A 105 -9.40 5.84 -6.33
C ASP A 105 -10.87 6.17 -6.65
N LYS A 106 -11.58 5.24 -7.31
CA LYS A 106 -13.03 5.32 -7.52
C LYS A 106 -13.86 5.13 -6.25
N GLY A 107 -13.25 4.76 -5.13
CA GLY A 107 -13.94 4.50 -3.87
C GLY A 107 -14.76 3.21 -3.85
N THR A 108 -14.43 2.22 -4.70
CA THR A 108 -15.14 0.92 -4.75
C THR A 108 -15.01 0.15 -3.43
N PHE A 109 -13.87 0.28 -2.76
CA PHE A 109 -13.56 -0.33 -1.46
C PHE A 109 -12.59 0.57 -0.69
N ALA A 110 -12.39 0.32 0.61
CA ALA A 110 -11.40 1.05 1.41
C ALA A 110 -10.02 0.37 1.38
N LYS A 111 -8.94 1.13 1.54
CA LYS A 111 -7.54 0.62 1.45
C LYS A 111 -7.23 -0.56 2.40
N GLU A 112 -8.02 -0.74 3.45
CA GLU A 112 -7.98 -1.84 4.39
C GLU A 112 -8.31 -3.19 3.73
N ALA A 113 -9.14 -3.20 2.68
CA ALA A 113 -9.55 -4.42 1.95
C ALA A 113 -8.51 -4.90 0.93
N ILE A 114 -7.47 -4.10 0.62
CA ILE A 114 -6.42 -4.43 -0.36
C ILE A 114 -5.81 -5.82 -0.15
N PRO A 115 -5.36 -6.21 1.08
CA PRO A 115 -4.75 -7.52 1.30
C PRO A 115 -5.72 -8.66 0.99
N ASP A 116 -6.97 -8.54 1.44
CA ASP A 116 -7.99 -9.58 1.25
C ASP A 116 -8.36 -9.74 -0.23
N ILE A 117 -8.48 -8.63 -0.96
CA ILE A 117 -8.75 -8.61 -2.40
C ILE A 117 -7.61 -9.30 -3.16
N LEU A 118 -6.35 -8.91 -2.91
CA LEU A 118 -5.19 -9.53 -3.57
C LEU A 118 -5.07 -11.01 -3.23
N HIS A 119 -5.28 -11.38 -1.98
CA HIS A 119 -5.28 -12.78 -1.55
C HIS A 119 -6.36 -13.59 -2.29
N TRP A 120 -7.58 -13.06 -2.42
CA TRP A 120 -8.65 -13.73 -3.15
C TRP A 120 -8.34 -13.85 -4.64
N MET A 121 -7.85 -12.78 -5.28
CA MET A 121 -7.51 -12.77 -6.70
C MET A 121 -6.44 -13.82 -7.04
N LEU A 122 -5.38 -13.89 -6.23
CA LEU A 122 -4.30 -14.87 -6.40
C LEU A 122 -4.76 -16.30 -6.14
N LYS A 123 -5.54 -16.51 -5.07
CA LYS A 123 -6.01 -17.85 -4.69
C LYS A 123 -6.97 -18.45 -5.74
N ASN A 124 -7.77 -17.61 -6.40
CA ASN A 124 -8.75 -18.06 -7.39
C ASN A 124 -8.25 -17.95 -8.84
N ASP A 125 -7.04 -17.42 -9.07
CA ASP A 125 -6.51 -17.07 -10.38
C ASP A 125 -7.49 -16.19 -11.21
N VAL A 126 -8.10 -15.21 -10.53
CA VAL A 126 -9.07 -14.28 -11.10
C VAL A 126 -8.52 -12.86 -11.02
N ARG A 127 -8.32 -12.23 -12.18
CA ARG A 127 -7.78 -10.86 -12.30
C ARG A 127 -8.91 -9.85 -12.49
N ASP A 128 -9.80 -9.80 -11.52
CA ASP A 128 -10.96 -8.92 -11.53
C ASP A 128 -11.21 -8.40 -10.11
N VAL A 129 -10.89 -7.12 -9.91
CA VAL A 129 -11.00 -6.43 -8.63
C VAL A 129 -12.45 -6.26 -8.21
N GLU A 130 -13.36 -6.03 -9.16
CA GLU A 130 -14.79 -5.87 -8.89
C GLU A 130 -15.37 -7.20 -8.39
N LYS A 131 -15.10 -8.28 -9.12
CA LYS A 131 -15.54 -9.64 -8.73
C LYS A 131 -14.95 -10.07 -7.39
N ALA A 132 -13.70 -9.74 -7.11
CA ALA A 132 -13.07 -9.99 -5.81
C ALA A 132 -13.77 -9.20 -4.69
N SER A 133 -14.04 -7.91 -4.94
CA SER A 133 -14.69 -7.02 -3.98
C SER A 133 -16.12 -7.48 -3.65
N GLU A 134 -16.88 -7.90 -4.66
CA GLU A 134 -18.22 -8.48 -4.51
C GLU A 134 -18.19 -9.80 -3.73
N SER A 135 -17.26 -10.70 -4.08
CA SER A 135 -17.12 -12.01 -3.45
C SER A 135 -16.74 -11.91 -1.96
N LEU A 136 -15.93 -10.92 -1.61
CA LEU A 136 -15.54 -10.63 -0.22
C LEU A 136 -16.58 -9.77 0.50
N GLY A 137 -17.50 -9.16 -0.25
CA GLY A 137 -18.49 -8.22 0.27
C GLY A 137 -17.82 -7.00 0.92
N VAL A 138 -16.73 -6.49 0.34
CA VAL A 138 -15.93 -5.36 0.88
C VAL A 138 -16.21 -4.03 0.17
N SER A 139 -17.35 -3.94 -0.51
CA SER A 139 -17.81 -2.69 -1.11
C SER A 139 -17.87 -1.57 -0.09
N SER A 140 -17.50 -0.36 -0.51
CA SER A 140 -17.60 0.83 0.34
C SER A 140 -19.01 0.99 0.91
N VAL A 141 -19.08 1.37 2.18
CA VAL A 141 -20.33 1.68 2.87
C VAL A 141 -20.52 3.19 2.97
N GLU A 142 -21.78 3.61 2.99
CA GLU A 142 -22.12 5.02 3.21
C GLU A 142 -21.60 5.50 4.56
N LEU A 143 -21.17 6.76 4.61
CA LEU A 143 -20.62 7.36 5.83
C LEU A 143 -21.62 7.33 6.99
N SER A 144 -22.92 7.41 6.69
CA SER A 144 -23.99 7.27 7.68
C SER A 144 -24.01 5.91 8.35
N ASP A 145 -23.74 4.84 7.60
CA ASP A 145 -23.74 3.47 8.12
C ASP A 145 -22.52 3.23 9.01
N VAL A 146 -21.36 3.75 8.59
CA VAL A 146 -20.14 3.74 9.42
C VAL A 146 -20.40 4.45 10.75
N ARG A 147 -21.03 5.63 10.71
CA ARG A 147 -21.39 6.38 11.93
C ARG A 147 -22.34 5.59 12.82
N ALA A 148 -23.38 4.99 12.26
CA ALA A 148 -24.34 4.19 13.02
C ALA A 148 -23.67 2.99 13.71
N ILE A 149 -22.75 2.30 13.03
CA ILE A 149 -21.97 1.20 13.61
C ILE A 149 -21.07 1.70 14.74
N CYS A 150 -20.33 2.79 14.53
CA CYS A 150 -19.50 3.40 15.57
C CYS A 150 -20.33 3.78 16.81
N GLU A 151 -21.47 4.45 16.62
CA GLU A 151 -22.36 4.86 17.72
C GLU A 151 -22.88 3.65 18.50
N ARG A 152 -23.32 2.60 17.80
CA ARG A 152 -23.80 1.38 18.43
C ARG A 152 -22.70 0.71 19.26
N VAL A 153 -21.49 0.56 18.72
CA VAL A 153 -20.36 -0.06 19.44
C VAL A 153 -19.94 0.78 20.65
N VAL A 154 -19.91 2.12 20.53
CA VAL A 154 -19.62 3.02 21.64
C VAL A 154 -20.66 2.86 22.75
N LYS A 155 -21.94 2.79 22.40
CA LYS A 155 -23.04 2.60 23.36
C LYS A 155 -22.98 1.23 24.05
N GLU A 156 -22.70 0.16 23.30
CA GLU A 156 -22.53 -1.19 23.86
C GLU A 156 -21.33 -1.31 24.81
N ARG A 157 -20.31 -0.46 24.63
CA ARG A 157 -19.07 -0.45 25.41
C ARG A 157 -18.93 0.79 26.29
N GLU A 158 -20.05 1.44 26.62
CA GLU A 158 -20.06 2.70 27.36
C GLU A 158 -19.33 2.60 28.70
N SER A 159 -19.59 1.54 29.47
CA SER A 159 -18.94 1.30 30.76
C SER A 159 -17.42 1.18 30.64
N TYR A 160 -16.96 0.44 29.64
CA TYR A 160 -15.54 0.27 29.34
C TYR A 160 -14.87 1.60 28.92
N ILE A 161 -15.56 2.41 28.13
CA ILE A 161 -15.07 3.72 27.70
C ILE A 161 -14.98 4.69 28.88
N LYS A 162 -15.98 4.70 29.77
CA LYS A 162 -15.97 5.52 30.99
C LYS A 162 -14.83 5.14 31.94
N GLU A 163 -14.49 3.85 32.04
CA GLU A 163 -13.37 3.38 32.87
C GLU A 163 -12.01 3.75 32.28
N ARG A 164 -11.84 3.59 30.96
CA ARG A 164 -10.54 3.72 30.26
C ARG A 164 -10.28 5.11 29.68
N GLY A 165 -11.31 5.94 29.56
CA GLY A 165 -11.25 7.25 28.91
C GLY A 165 -10.79 7.14 27.44
N LYS A 166 -9.98 8.10 26.99
CA LYS A 166 -9.43 8.13 25.62
C LYS A 166 -8.61 6.89 25.24
N SER A 167 -8.05 6.18 26.22
CA SER A 167 -7.32 4.93 26.00
C SER A 167 -8.21 3.78 25.49
N ALA A 168 -9.53 3.93 25.54
CA ALA A 168 -10.48 2.99 24.95
C ALA A 168 -10.49 3.01 23.41
N LEU A 169 -10.00 4.08 22.77
CA LEU A 169 -10.10 4.26 21.31
C LEU A 169 -9.53 3.07 20.53
N GLY A 170 -8.31 2.63 20.83
CA GLY A 170 -7.67 1.52 20.12
C GLY A 170 -8.45 0.19 20.21
N PRO A 171 -8.82 -0.27 21.43
CA PRO A 171 -9.66 -1.45 21.58
C PRO A 171 -11.02 -1.34 20.87
N ILE A 172 -11.70 -0.18 20.93
CA ILE A 172 -12.99 0.03 20.25
C ILE A 172 -12.81 0.05 18.72
N MET A 173 -11.75 0.68 18.24
CA MET A 173 -11.35 0.70 16.83
C MET A 173 -11.23 -0.72 16.28
N GLY A 174 -10.55 -1.62 17.00
CA GLY A 174 -10.43 -3.02 16.59
C GLY A 174 -11.77 -3.75 16.46
N ILE A 175 -12.75 -3.44 17.31
CA ILE A 175 -14.10 -4.02 17.24
C ILE A 175 -14.82 -3.51 15.98
N VAL A 176 -14.82 -2.20 15.76
CA VAL A 176 -15.49 -1.58 14.60
C VAL A 176 -14.85 -2.02 13.29
N MET A 177 -13.52 -2.05 13.20
CA MET A 177 -12.81 -2.53 12.01
C MET A 177 -13.16 -3.98 11.68
N LYS A 178 -13.27 -4.84 12.71
CA LYS A 178 -13.65 -6.24 12.52
C LYS A 178 -15.08 -6.39 12.01
N GLU A 179 -15.99 -5.53 12.47
CA GLU A 179 -17.38 -5.56 12.02
C GLU A 179 -17.54 -5.02 10.59
N LEU A 180 -16.84 -3.93 10.28
CA LEU A 180 -16.84 -3.32 8.94
C LEU A 180 -16.06 -4.15 7.91
N ARG A 181 -15.15 -5.04 8.32
CA ARG A 181 -14.38 -5.93 7.42
C ARG A 181 -13.73 -5.17 6.25
N GLY A 182 -13.09 -4.04 6.52
CA GLY A 182 -12.40 -3.25 5.49
C GLY A 182 -13.31 -2.45 4.54
N LYS A 183 -14.62 -2.34 4.84
CA LYS A 183 -15.57 -1.53 4.05
C LYS A 183 -15.42 0.00 4.25
N ALA A 184 -14.66 0.43 5.25
CA ALA A 184 -14.47 1.86 5.53
C ALA A 184 -13.02 2.16 5.92
N ASP A 185 -12.56 3.37 5.57
CA ASP A 185 -11.20 3.83 5.86
C ASP A 185 -10.98 3.97 7.37
N GLY A 186 -9.87 3.42 7.85
CA GLY A 186 -9.50 3.48 9.27
C GLY A 186 -9.37 4.90 9.81
N LYS A 187 -8.97 5.88 8.98
CA LYS A 187 -8.94 7.29 9.37
C LYS A 187 -10.35 7.81 9.66
N ILE A 188 -11.30 7.53 8.76
CA ILE A 188 -12.71 7.92 8.92
C ILE A 188 -13.29 7.31 10.19
N ILE A 189 -13.07 6.00 10.40
CA ILE A 189 -13.53 5.32 11.62
C ILE A 189 -12.91 5.96 12.87
N SER A 190 -11.60 6.23 12.85
CA SER A 190 -10.89 6.83 13.99
C SER A 190 -11.39 8.23 14.30
N GLU A 191 -11.69 9.05 13.29
CA GLU A 191 -12.25 10.40 13.47
C GLU A 191 -13.62 10.35 14.13
N ILE A 192 -14.52 9.50 13.61
CA ILE A 192 -15.86 9.31 14.16
C ILE A 192 -15.80 8.79 15.62
N LEU A 193 -14.96 7.78 15.88
CA LEU A 193 -14.84 7.22 17.22
C LEU A 193 -14.26 8.23 18.23
N ASN A 194 -13.27 9.03 17.82
CA ASN A 194 -12.74 10.09 18.68
C ASN A 194 -13.84 11.08 19.05
N GLU A 195 -14.60 11.58 18.07
CA GLU A 195 -15.71 12.51 18.31
C GLU A 195 -16.74 11.93 19.30
N LYS A 196 -17.15 10.68 19.10
CA LYS A 196 -18.17 10.02 19.95
C LYS A 196 -17.67 9.71 21.35
N ILE A 197 -16.42 9.29 21.49
CA ILE A 197 -15.81 9.04 22.80
C ILE A 197 -15.65 10.35 23.56
N GLU A 198 -15.24 11.44 22.91
CA GLU A 198 -15.16 12.76 23.55
C GLU A 198 -16.52 13.27 23.99
N GLN A 199 -17.56 13.11 23.16
CA GLN A 199 -18.94 13.45 23.53
C GLN A 199 -19.46 12.65 24.73
N LEU A 200 -19.06 11.38 24.87
CA LEU A 200 -19.48 10.52 25.96
C LEU A 200 -18.75 10.82 27.30
N LEU A 201 -17.51 11.31 27.21
CA LEU A 201 -16.65 11.61 28.37
C LEU A 201 -16.78 13.06 28.85
N SER A 202 -17.41 13.92 28.05
CA SER A 202 -17.76 15.30 28.41
C SER A 202 -19.00 15.33 29.30
#